data_AF-A0A7S2I610-F1
#
_entry.id   AF-A0A7S2I610-F1
#
_cell.length_a   1.000
_cell.length_b   1.000
_cell.length_c   1.000
_cell.angle_alpha   90.00
_cell.angle_beta   90.00
_cell.angle_gamma   90.00
#
_symmetry.space_group_name_H-M   'P 1'
#
loop_
_entity.id
_entity.type
_entity.pdbx_description
1 polymer ?
#
loop_
_entity_poly.entity_id
_entity_poly.type
_entity_poly.pdbx_seq_one_letter_code
_entity_poly.pdbx_strand_id
1 'polypeptide(L)'
;GCLNEANQCTSSVLVFSLDIADKTPHLIWAWHGMPHGIFRIVPLPQPLGGMLALCNNAVLYLKEHGASFCQTLNPCASLGNEFSKVKGLEVKDESKLEIALGGCAVAVLSPTTLLFS
;
A
#
# COMPACT_ATOMS: atom_id res chain seq x y z
N GLY A 1 14.54 -9.92 -7.40
CA GLY A 1 13.99 -10.56 -8.61
C GLY A 1 13.15 -9.55 -9.33
N CYS A 2 13.62 -9.03 -10.46
CA CYS A 2 12.86 -8.07 -11.26
C CYS A 2 11.81 -8.86 -12.04
N LEU A 3 10.53 -8.54 -11.84
CA LEU A 3 9.40 -9.24 -12.46
C LEU A 3 9.28 -8.84 -13.95
N ASN A 4 8.93 -9.81 -14.78
CA ASN A 4 8.55 -9.58 -16.19
C ASN A 4 7.32 -8.65 -16.27
N GLU A 5 7.29 -7.75 -17.25
CA GLU A 5 6.22 -6.74 -17.42
C GLU A 5 4.80 -7.31 -17.46
N ALA A 6 4.63 -8.57 -17.85
CA ALA A 6 3.35 -9.27 -17.96
C ALA A 6 2.57 -9.39 -16.64
N ASN A 7 3.22 -9.25 -15.47
CA ASN A 7 2.59 -9.41 -14.16
C ASN A 7 2.55 -8.11 -13.33
N GLN A 8 2.60 -6.95 -13.97
CA GLN A 8 2.47 -5.65 -13.29
C GLN A 8 1.01 -5.30 -12.99
N CYS A 9 0.76 -4.53 -11.93
CA CYS A 9 -0.56 -3.98 -11.61
C CYS A 9 -1.68 -5.03 -11.45
N THR A 10 -1.38 -6.23 -10.97
CA THR A 10 -2.36 -7.32 -10.88
C THR A 10 -3.09 -7.41 -9.55
N SER A 11 -2.69 -6.63 -8.54
CA SER A 11 -3.28 -6.67 -7.20
C SER A 11 -4.50 -5.76 -7.08
N SER A 12 -5.35 -6.02 -6.09
CA SER A 12 -6.46 -5.15 -5.72
C SER A 12 -6.58 -5.05 -4.20
N VAL A 13 -6.98 -3.88 -3.71
CA VAL A 13 -7.32 -3.65 -2.30
C VAL A 13 -8.81 -3.39 -2.22
N LEU A 14 -9.52 -4.17 -1.40
CA LEU A 14 -10.96 -4.06 -1.23
C LEU A 14 -11.27 -3.84 0.25
N VAL A 15 -12.15 -2.89 0.54
CA VAL A 15 -12.60 -2.60 1.90
C VAL A 15 -14.07 -2.93 2.02
N PHE A 16 -14.38 -3.85 2.94
CA PHE A 16 -15.73 -4.28 3.23
C PHE A 16 -16.15 -3.84 4.63
N SER A 17 -17.39 -3.36 4.74
CA SER A 17 -18.11 -3.30 6.00
C SER A 17 -18.75 -4.66 6.25
N LEU A 18 -18.61 -5.18 7.47
CA LEU A 18 -19.22 -6.44 7.87
C LEU A 18 -20.30 -6.16 8.91
N ASP A 19 -21.56 -6.34 8.53
CA ASP A 19 -22.64 -6.42 9.50
C ASP A 19 -22.70 -7.83 10.08
N ILE A 20 -22.46 -7.95 11.39
CA ILE A 20 -22.43 -9.24 12.09
C ILE A 20 -23.85 -9.80 12.27
N ALA A 21 -24.86 -8.94 12.40
CA ALA A 21 -26.25 -9.37 12.55
C ALA A 21 -26.77 -9.95 11.24
N ASP A 22 -26.57 -9.22 10.14
CA ASP A 22 -27.08 -9.59 8.82
C ASP A 22 -26.14 -10.52 8.04
N LYS A 23 -24.93 -10.78 8.58
CA LYS A 23 -23.89 -11.67 8.00
C LYS A 23 -23.58 -11.38 6.53
N THR A 24 -23.76 -10.14 6.11
CA THR A 24 -23.64 -9.73 4.71
C THR A 24 -22.51 -8.71 4.57
N PRO A 25 -21.48 -8.99 3.74
CA PRO A 25 -20.42 -8.03 3.48
C PRO A 25 -20.90 -6.95 2.51
N HIS A 26 -20.59 -5.70 2.83
CA HIS A 26 -20.87 -4.55 1.96
C HIS A 26 -19.56 -3.93 1.50
N LEU A 27 -19.31 -3.90 0.19
CA LEU A 27 -18.13 -3.23 -0.36
C LEU A 27 -18.27 -1.72 -0.17
N ILE A 28 -17.36 -1.12 0.61
CA ILE A 28 -17.30 0.33 0.84
C ILE A 28 -16.56 0.98 -0.33
N TRP A 29 -15.34 0.51 -0.59
CA TRP A 29 -14.51 0.99 -1.71
C TRP A 29 -13.51 -0.07 -2.14
N ALA A 30 -13.03 0.06 -3.38
CA ALA A 30 -12.02 -0.81 -3.97
C ALA A 30 -11.01 -0.01 -4.79
N TRP A 31 -9.76 -0.48 -4.79
CA TRP A 31 -8.71 -0.02 -5.67
C TRP A 31 -8.17 -1.20 -6.47
N HIS A 32 -8.28 -1.09 -7.80
CA HIS A 32 -7.81 -2.10 -8.74
C HIS A 32 -6.53 -1.64 -9.46
N GLY A 33 -5.76 -2.58 -9.99
CA GLY A 33 -4.55 -2.23 -10.74
C GLY A 33 -3.36 -1.90 -9.84
N MET A 34 -3.35 -2.43 -8.62
CA MET A 34 -2.34 -2.14 -7.61
C MET A 34 -1.05 -2.93 -7.85
N PRO A 35 0.11 -2.44 -7.37
CA PRO A 35 1.39 -3.12 -7.50
C PRO A 35 1.31 -4.57 -7.01
N HIS A 36 1.90 -5.49 -7.76
CA HIS A 36 1.84 -6.93 -7.43
C HIS A 36 2.53 -7.22 -6.08
N GLY A 37 3.55 -6.42 -5.73
CA GLY A 37 4.40 -6.64 -4.56
C GLY A 37 3.76 -6.34 -3.19
N ILE A 38 2.48 -6.00 -3.11
CA ILE A 38 1.81 -5.74 -1.82
C ILE A 38 1.69 -7.06 -1.04
N PHE A 39 2.34 -7.12 0.13
CA PHE A 39 2.35 -8.33 0.97
C PHE A 39 1.69 -8.14 2.33
N ARG A 40 1.43 -6.89 2.76
CA ARG A 40 0.78 -6.61 4.05
C ARG A 40 -0.01 -5.30 3.99
N ILE A 41 -1.12 -5.27 4.72
CA ILE A 41 -1.90 -4.06 5.00
C ILE A 41 -1.79 -3.76 6.50
N VAL A 42 -1.51 -2.50 6.84
CA VAL A 42 -1.44 -1.99 8.22
C VAL A 42 -2.50 -0.90 8.38
N PRO A 43 -3.57 -1.11 9.17
CA PRO A 43 -4.55 -0.06 9.41
C PRO A 43 -3.93 1.07 10.24
N LEU A 44 -4.26 2.32 9.91
CA LEU A 44 -3.80 3.48 10.66
C LEU A 44 -4.92 3.98 11.59
N PRO A 45 -4.59 4.31 12.86
CA PRO A 45 -5.59 4.78 13.81
C PRO A 45 -6.04 6.22 13.48
N GLN A 46 -7.15 6.63 14.09
CA GLN A 46 -7.55 8.03 14.09
C GLN A 46 -6.48 8.91 14.77
N PRO A 47 -6.33 10.18 14.37
CA PRO A 47 -7.17 10.92 13.41
C PRO A 47 -6.77 10.76 11.94
N LEU A 48 -5.64 10.10 11.64
CA LEU A 48 -5.16 9.92 10.26
C LEU A 48 -6.11 9.04 9.45
N GLY A 49 -6.47 7.88 10.02
CA GLY A 49 -7.28 6.87 9.36
C GLY A 49 -6.60 6.26 8.12
N GLY A 50 -7.35 5.46 7.37
CA GLY A 50 -6.84 4.77 6.19
C GLY A 50 -5.92 3.59 6.53
N MET A 51 -5.02 3.26 5.61
CA MET A 51 -4.11 2.12 5.74
C MET A 51 -2.80 2.31 4.99
N LEU A 52 -1.77 1.60 5.43
CA LEU A 52 -0.54 1.41 4.66
C LEU A 52 -0.56 0.04 3.98
N ALA A 53 -0.42 0.00 2.67
CA ALA A 53 -0.12 -1.20 1.91
C ALA A 53 1.40 -1.28 1.68
N LEU A 54 2.03 -2.34 2.20
CA LEU A 54 3.46 -2.52 2.18
C LEU A 54 3.88 -3.38 0.99
N CYS A 55 4.81 -2.86 0.20
CA CYS A 55 5.56 -3.60 -0.80
C CYS A 55 7.01 -3.77 -0.34
N ASN A 56 7.77 -4.68 -0.96
CA ASN A 56 9.19 -4.85 -0.63
C ASN A 56 10.02 -3.56 -0.85
N ASN A 57 9.62 -2.75 -1.82
CA ASN A 57 10.36 -1.61 -2.34
C ASN A 57 9.59 -0.28 -2.26
N ALA A 58 8.38 -0.29 -1.72
CA ALA A 58 7.55 0.89 -1.62
C ALA A 58 6.52 0.76 -0.49
N VAL A 59 6.01 1.89 -0.01
CA VAL A 59 4.89 1.96 0.93
C VAL A 59 3.81 2.83 0.32
N LEU A 60 2.57 2.33 0.32
CA LEU A 60 1.43 3.05 -0.21
C LEU A 60 0.50 3.44 0.94
N TYR A 61 0.20 4.72 1.08
CA TYR A 61 -0.85 5.21 1.95
C TYR A 61 -2.16 5.31 1.17
N LEU A 62 -3.17 4.54 1.60
CA LEU A 62 -4.46 4.42 0.94
C LEU A 62 -5.58 4.87 1.88
N LYS A 63 -6.52 5.66 1.33
CA LYS A 63 -7.73 6.08 2.02
C LYS A 63 -8.90 6.24 1.06
N GLU A 64 -10.11 6.09 1.59
CA GLU A 64 -11.37 6.22 0.83
C GLU A 64 -11.54 7.62 0.20
N HIS A 65 -11.21 8.67 0.95
CA HIS A 65 -11.40 10.05 0.54
C HIS A 65 -10.13 10.89 0.70
N GLY A 66 -9.79 11.66 -0.34
CA GLY A 66 -8.65 12.59 -0.40
C GLY A 66 -7.38 11.94 -0.98
N ALA A 67 -6.24 12.61 -0.80
CA ALA A 67 -4.99 12.19 -1.42
C ALA A 67 -4.42 10.89 -0.82
N SER A 68 -4.24 9.89 -1.68
CA SER A 68 -3.44 8.69 -1.42
C SER A 68 -2.10 8.85 -2.13
N PHE A 69 -1.04 8.28 -1.58
CA PHE A 69 0.30 8.41 -2.16
C PHE A 69 1.13 7.14 -1.99
N CYS A 70 2.16 7.00 -2.81
CA CYS A 70 3.16 5.96 -2.76
C CYS A 70 4.52 6.58 -2.50
N GLN A 71 5.31 5.95 -1.65
CA GLN A 71 6.70 6.32 -1.40
C GLN A 71 7.60 5.16 -1.79
N THR A 72 8.44 5.36 -2.80
CA THR A 72 9.45 4.37 -3.19
C THR A 72 10.60 4.40 -2.18
N LEU A 73 11.15 3.24 -1.85
CA LEU A 73 12.15 3.10 -0.79
C LEU A 73 13.52 2.70 -1.30
N ASN A 74 13.59 2.17 -2.52
CA ASN A 74 14.84 1.78 -3.15
C ASN A 74 14.72 1.85 -4.69
N PRO A 75 15.85 1.86 -5.43
CA PRO A 75 15.84 1.96 -6.89
C PRO A 75 15.15 0.79 -7.60
N CYS A 76 14.95 -0.35 -6.93
CA CYS A 76 14.20 -1.46 -7.51
C CYS A 76 12.71 -1.14 -7.67
N ALA A 77 12.17 -0.15 -6.95
CA ALA A 77 10.84 0.39 -7.20
C ALA A 77 10.73 1.04 -8.59
N SER A 78 11.75 1.76 -9.00
CA SER A 78 11.79 2.45 -10.30
C SER A 78 12.06 1.51 -11.47
N LEU A 79 12.50 0.27 -11.21
CA LEU A 79 12.66 -0.76 -12.24
C LEU A 79 11.32 -1.32 -12.73
N GLY A 80 10.26 -1.23 -11.91
CA GLY A 80 8.89 -1.55 -12.30
C GLY A 80 8.07 -0.27 -12.39
N ASN A 81 7.70 0.16 -13.60
CA ASN A 81 6.87 1.34 -13.81
C ASN A 81 5.42 1.17 -13.26
N GLU A 82 5.16 0.15 -12.44
CA GLU A 82 3.84 -0.19 -11.91
C GLU A 82 3.29 0.90 -10.98
N PHE A 83 4.11 1.49 -10.13
CA PHE A 83 3.67 2.52 -9.17
C PHE A 83 3.17 3.79 -9.87
N SER A 84 3.87 4.24 -10.92
CA SER A 84 3.49 5.41 -11.71
C SER A 84 2.26 5.17 -12.60
N LYS A 85 1.88 3.91 -12.85
CA LYS A 85 0.68 3.54 -13.62
C LYS A 85 -0.59 3.54 -12.78
N VAL A 86 -0.49 3.56 -11.45
CA VAL A 86 -1.66 3.57 -10.56
C VAL A 86 -2.34 4.93 -10.62
N LYS A 87 -3.55 4.98 -11.18
CA LYS A 87 -4.34 6.22 -11.26
C LYS A 87 -4.73 6.71 -9.87
N GLY A 88 -4.60 8.01 -9.61
CA GLY A 88 -5.00 8.64 -8.35
C GLY A 88 -4.01 8.46 -7.20
N LEU A 89 -2.83 7.89 -7.48
CA LEU A 89 -1.76 7.70 -6.50
C LEU A 89 -0.59 8.64 -6.83
N GLU A 90 -0.31 9.59 -5.94
CA GLU A 90 0.89 10.45 -6.08
C GLU A 90 2.13 9.62 -5.72
N VAL A 91 3.13 9.55 -6.61
CA VAL A 91 4.37 8.81 -6.33
C VAL A 91 5.46 9.79 -5.89
N LYS A 92 5.99 9.58 -4.68
CA LYS A 92 7.11 10.31 -4.11
C LYS A 92 8.34 9.44 -4.14
N ASP A 93 9.39 9.93 -4.79
CA ASP A 93 10.63 9.17 -4.92
C ASP A 93 11.55 9.35 -3.71
N GLU A 94 11.72 8.29 -2.92
CA GLU A 94 12.64 8.25 -1.79
C GLU A 94 13.60 7.05 -1.93
N SER A 95 13.88 6.66 -3.17
CA SER A 95 14.76 5.53 -3.51
C SER A 95 16.18 5.65 -2.93
N LYS A 96 16.63 6.86 -2.58
CA LYS A 96 17.91 7.11 -1.90
C LYS A 96 18.01 6.51 -0.50
N LEU A 97 16.89 6.08 0.10
CA LEU A 97 16.88 5.40 1.40
C LEU A 97 17.51 4.01 1.32
N GLU A 98 17.43 3.35 0.16
CA GLU A 98 17.93 1.99 -0.08
C GLU A 98 17.38 0.94 0.91
N ILE A 99 16.12 1.11 1.34
CA ILE A 99 15.47 0.21 2.30
C ILE A 99 14.62 -0.82 1.54
N ALA A 100 14.68 -2.08 1.99
CA ALA A 100 13.75 -3.13 1.58
C ALA A 100 12.89 -3.59 2.78
N LEU A 101 11.58 -3.68 2.59
CA LEU A 101 10.61 -4.05 3.64
C LEU A 101 10.17 -5.52 3.58
N GLY A 102 10.74 -6.32 2.67
CA GLY A 102 10.37 -7.72 2.52
C GLY A 102 10.50 -8.49 3.84
N GLY A 103 9.39 -9.06 4.31
CA GLY A 103 9.37 -9.83 5.54
C GLY A 103 9.40 -9.01 6.83
N CYS A 104 9.30 -7.68 6.76
CA CYS A 104 9.38 -6.84 7.95
C CYS A 104 8.26 -7.09 8.96
N ALA A 105 8.53 -6.80 10.23
CA ALA A 105 7.52 -6.61 11.26
C ALA A 105 7.14 -5.13 11.34
N VAL A 106 5.87 -4.82 11.63
CA VAL A 106 5.40 -3.44 11.78
C VAL A 106 4.62 -3.29 13.08
N ALA A 107 4.94 -2.27 13.85
CA ALA A 107 4.21 -1.88 15.05
C ALA A 107 3.81 -0.40 14.99
N VAL A 108 2.57 -0.09 15.31
CA VAL A 108 2.09 1.30 15.44
C VAL A 108 2.46 1.79 16.84
N LEU A 109 3.32 2.81 16.92
CA LEU A 109 3.75 3.42 18.19
C LEU A 109 2.84 4.58 18.59
N SER A 110 2.38 5.34 17.60
CA SER A 110 1.46 6.47 17.75
C SER A 110 0.70 6.68 16.43
N PRO A 111 -0.33 7.55 16.37
CA PRO A 111 -1.05 7.80 15.12
C PRO A 111 -0.18 8.27 13.95
N THR A 112 0.99 8.84 14.21
CA THR A 112 1.92 9.36 13.21
C THR A 112 3.24 8.61 13.15
N THR A 113 3.42 7.56 13.95
CA THR A 113 4.71 6.88 14.10
C THR A 113 4.54 5.37 14.05
N LEU A 114 5.22 4.74 13.09
CA LEU A 114 5.32 3.29 12.97
C LEU A 114 6.78 2.87 13.11
N LEU A 115 6.99 1.72 13.74
CA LEU A 115 8.26 1.02 13.80
C LEU A 115 8.25 -0.13 12.80
N PHE A 116 9.30 -0.20 11.97
CA PHE A 116 9.57 -1.32 11.07
C PHE A 116 10.81 -2.05 11.57
N SER A 117 10.78 -3.39 11.59
CA SER A 117 11.90 -4.25 11.99
C SER A 117 12.11 -5.40 11.01
#